data_AF-A0A9N6WU76-F1
#
_entry.id   AF-A0A9N6WU76-F1
#
_cell.length_a   1.000
_cell.length_b   1.000
_cell.length_c   1.000
_cell.angle_alpha   90.00
_cell.angle_beta   90.00
_cell.angle_gamma   90.00
#
_symmetry.space_group_name_H-M   'P 1'
#
loop_
_entity.id
_entity.type
_entity.pdbx_description
1 polymer ?
#
loop_
_entity_poly.entity_id
_entity_poly.type
_entity_poly.pdbx_seq_one_letter_code
_entity_poly.pdbx_strand_id
1 'polypeptide(L)'
;MENYSKGENVELPLELGDVPIKNIPSDVTWMQVKPASKMTNLIEFALNSLKEKKVQLWTGIGPAIGKAISCAEIVKRRSKNLHQITAISYHKCEEYWVPKENEDLDTLKVVRQIPAIFILLSVEPLDSAEPGYQAPNSSDNFWKDWKSAPKPNQSKPSNSNKGRFNSKKSKKQPPPPS
;
A
#
# COMPACT_ATOMS: atom_id res chain seq x y z
N MET A 1 -30.79 7.67 3.57
CA MET A 1 -31.74 6.56 3.34
C MET A 1 -32.49 6.32 4.64
N GLU A 2 -33.67 6.90 4.77
CA GLU A 2 -34.42 6.91 6.03
C GLU A 2 -35.03 5.53 6.33
N ASN A 3 -35.40 4.76 5.29
CA ASN A 3 -36.20 3.52 5.40
C ASN A 3 -35.40 2.19 5.37
N TYR A 4 -34.09 2.23 5.10
CA TYR A 4 -33.25 1.03 4.95
C TYR A 4 -32.08 1.03 5.93
N SER A 5 -31.75 -0.15 6.47
CA SER A 5 -30.56 -0.40 7.27
C SER A 5 -29.50 -1.13 6.43
N LYS A 6 -28.22 -0.82 6.68
CA LYS A 6 -27.11 -1.48 5.99
C LYS A 6 -27.04 -2.94 6.45
N GLY A 7 -27.26 -3.87 5.54
CA GLY A 7 -27.11 -5.29 5.79
C GLY A 7 -25.72 -5.81 5.46
N GLU A 8 -25.64 -7.06 5.02
CA GLU A 8 -24.39 -7.75 4.73
C GLU A 8 -23.70 -7.25 3.45
N ASN A 9 -22.37 -7.16 3.51
CA ASN A 9 -21.52 -6.89 2.36
C ASN A 9 -20.92 -8.22 1.87
N VAL A 10 -21.26 -8.62 0.65
CA VAL A 10 -20.73 -9.82 -0.01
C VAL A 10 -19.72 -9.38 -1.08
N GLU A 11 -18.44 -9.66 -0.84
CA GLU A 11 -17.42 -9.58 -1.89
C GLU A 11 -17.62 -10.75 -2.86
N LEU A 12 -17.74 -10.46 -4.16
CA LEU A 12 -17.79 -11.53 -5.15
C LEU A 12 -16.42 -12.23 -5.20
N PRO A 13 -16.37 -13.56 -5.39
CA PRO A 13 -15.10 -14.24 -5.60
C PRO A 13 -14.33 -13.60 -6.76
N LEU A 14 -13.03 -13.37 -6.55
CA LEU A 14 -12.13 -12.99 -7.63
C LEU A 14 -11.72 -14.25 -8.38
N GLU A 15 -11.99 -14.29 -9.67
CA GLU A 15 -11.49 -15.33 -10.56
C GLU A 15 -10.27 -14.83 -11.34
N LEU A 16 -9.42 -15.74 -11.82
CA LEU A 16 -8.24 -15.36 -12.60
C LEU A 16 -8.62 -14.64 -13.90
N GLY A 17 -9.82 -14.92 -14.44
CA GLY A 17 -10.37 -14.23 -15.61
C GLY A 17 -10.73 -12.76 -15.37
N ASP A 18 -10.86 -12.32 -14.12
CA ASP A 18 -11.13 -10.92 -13.77
C ASP A 18 -9.87 -10.06 -13.74
N VAL A 19 -8.68 -10.67 -13.85
CA VAL A 19 -7.40 -9.97 -13.78
C VAL A 19 -7.16 -9.24 -15.10
N PRO A 20 -6.97 -7.91 -15.07
CA PRO A 20 -6.78 -7.08 -16.27
C PRO A 20 -5.34 -7.14 -16.81
N ILE A 21 -4.68 -8.29 -16.74
CA ILE A 21 -3.32 -8.52 -17.24
C ILE A 21 -3.38 -9.65 -18.26
N LYS A 22 -2.89 -9.41 -19.47
CA LYS A 22 -2.90 -10.45 -20.52
C LYS A 22 -1.81 -11.49 -20.27
N ASN A 23 -2.03 -12.70 -20.78
CA ASN A 23 -1.04 -13.77 -20.84
C ASN A 23 -0.39 -14.13 -19.50
N ILE A 24 -1.20 -14.19 -18.43
CA ILE A 24 -0.71 -14.65 -17.13
C ILE A 24 -0.25 -16.12 -17.25
N PRO A 25 0.99 -16.45 -16.84
CA PRO A 25 1.48 -17.82 -16.85
C PRO A 25 0.59 -18.76 -16.00
N SER A 26 0.41 -20.00 -16.43
CA SER A 26 -0.47 -20.96 -15.76
C SER A 26 0.03 -21.40 -14.38
N ASP A 27 1.35 -21.39 -14.14
CA ASP A 27 1.96 -21.71 -12.84
C ASP A 27 2.21 -20.46 -11.99
N VAL A 28 1.18 -19.61 -11.88
CA VAL A 28 1.24 -18.41 -11.05
C VAL A 28 0.87 -18.72 -9.60
N THR A 29 1.66 -18.23 -8.66
CA THR A 29 1.25 -18.20 -7.24
C THR A 29 0.40 -16.97 -6.99
N TRP A 30 -0.89 -17.15 -6.74
CA TRP A 30 -1.80 -16.03 -6.50
C TRP A 30 -1.87 -15.65 -5.02
N MET A 31 -1.35 -14.47 -4.71
CA MET A 31 -1.30 -13.85 -3.40
C MET A 31 -2.45 -12.84 -3.23
N GLN A 32 -3.60 -13.29 -2.73
CA GLN A 32 -4.74 -12.42 -2.43
C GLN A 32 -4.59 -11.77 -1.04
N VAL A 33 -4.30 -10.47 -1.02
CA VAL A 33 -4.09 -9.71 0.21
C VAL A 33 -5.41 -9.13 0.69
N LYS A 34 -5.75 -9.44 1.94
CA LYS A 34 -6.96 -8.94 2.62
C LYS A 34 -6.58 -7.93 3.73
N PRO A 35 -7.53 -7.09 4.19
CA PRO A 35 -7.28 -6.14 5.27
C PRO A 35 -6.77 -6.80 6.57
N ALA A 36 -7.17 -8.05 6.84
CA ALA A 36 -6.72 -8.83 8.00
C ALA A 36 -5.40 -9.61 7.78
N SER A 37 -4.87 -9.68 6.56
CA SER A 37 -3.66 -10.47 6.27
C SER A 37 -2.43 -9.96 7.03
N LYS A 38 -1.65 -10.87 7.62
CA LYS A 38 -0.36 -10.56 8.26
C LYS A 38 0.74 -10.49 7.20
N MET A 39 1.35 -9.31 7.02
CA MET A 39 2.37 -9.10 5.99
C MET A 39 3.57 -10.02 6.14
N THR A 40 4.02 -10.27 7.38
CA THR A 40 5.17 -11.16 7.67
C THR A 40 4.99 -12.53 7.05
N ASN A 41 3.82 -13.14 7.26
CA ASN A 41 3.50 -14.47 6.75
C ASN A 41 3.39 -14.48 5.23
N LEU A 42 2.75 -13.46 4.65
CA LEU A 42 2.63 -13.32 3.19
C LEU A 42 4.00 -13.19 2.52
N ILE A 43 4.90 -12.39 3.10
CA ILE A 43 6.24 -12.15 2.57
C ILE A 43 7.08 -13.42 2.68
N GLU A 44 7.05 -14.11 3.82
CA GLU A 44 7.79 -15.36 4.00
C GLU A 44 7.34 -16.43 3.00
N PHE A 45 6.03 -16.64 2.88
CA PHE A 45 5.47 -17.56 1.91
C PHE A 45 5.86 -17.17 0.48
N ALA A 46 5.75 -15.89 0.13
CA ALA A 46 6.10 -15.41 -1.20
C ALA A 46 7.58 -15.60 -1.53
N LEU A 47 8.50 -15.38 -0.58
CA LEU A 47 9.92 -15.57 -0.86
C LEU A 47 10.27 -17.05 -1.11
N ASN A 48 9.54 -17.98 -0.50
CA ASN A 48 9.70 -19.40 -0.74
C ASN A 48 9.02 -19.82 -2.04
N SER A 49 7.77 -19.40 -2.27
CA SER A 49 7.05 -19.75 -3.49
C SER A 49 7.70 -19.19 -4.74
N LEU A 50 8.40 -18.04 -4.68
CA LEU A 50 9.12 -17.50 -5.85
C LEU A 50 10.31 -18.37 -6.28
N LYS A 51 10.89 -19.16 -5.36
CA LYS A 51 11.99 -20.09 -5.65
C LYS A 51 11.49 -21.32 -6.39
N GLU A 52 10.27 -21.76 -6.07
CA GLU A 52 9.62 -22.93 -6.67
C GLU A 52 8.91 -22.54 -7.98
N LYS A 53 8.10 -21.49 -7.91
CA LYS A 53 7.26 -20.95 -8.98
C LYS A 53 7.77 -19.57 -9.35
N LYS A 54 8.22 -19.42 -10.59
CA LYS A 54 8.91 -18.19 -11.06
C LYS A 54 8.03 -16.95 -11.15
N VAL A 55 6.72 -17.08 -10.90
CA VAL A 55 5.72 -16.04 -11.16
C VAL A 55 4.73 -15.93 -9.99
N GLN A 56 4.42 -14.70 -9.61
CA GLN A 56 3.49 -14.38 -8.53
C GLN A 56 2.54 -13.27 -8.94
N LEU A 57 1.27 -13.41 -8.60
CA LEU A 57 0.27 -12.37 -8.76
C LEU A 57 -0.14 -11.86 -7.38
N TRP A 58 0.05 -10.57 -7.11
CA TRP A 58 -0.45 -9.93 -5.91
C TRP A 58 -1.73 -9.17 -6.21
N THR A 59 -2.76 -9.40 -5.41
CA THR A 59 -4.02 -8.66 -5.51
C THR A 59 -4.37 -7.99 -4.20
N GLY A 60 -4.77 -6.74 -4.25
CA GLY A 60 -5.32 -6.01 -3.12
C GLY A 60 -6.55 -5.22 -3.54
N ILE A 61 -7.63 -5.32 -2.78
CA ILE A 61 -8.88 -4.61 -3.03
C ILE A 61 -9.12 -3.58 -1.92
N GLY A 62 -9.54 -2.38 -2.29
CA GLY A 62 -9.91 -1.31 -1.36
C GLY A 62 -8.84 -1.07 -0.29
N PRO A 63 -9.15 -1.21 1.01
CA PRO A 63 -8.19 -1.00 2.10
C PRO A 63 -6.94 -1.89 2.04
N ALA A 64 -6.97 -3.01 1.32
CA ALA A 64 -5.83 -3.92 1.20
C ALA A 64 -4.80 -3.50 0.13
N ILE A 65 -5.13 -2.53 -0.74
CA ILE A 65 -4.25 -2.07 -1.84
C ILE A 65 -2.86 -1.69 -1.32
N GLY A 66 -2.79 -0.80 -0.31
CA GLY A 66 -1.50 -0.34 0.22
C GLY A 66 -0.67 -1.47 0.80
N LYS A 67 -1.32 -2.47 1.38
CA LYS A 67 -0.65 -3.66 1.93
C LYS A 67 -0.10 -4.56 0.81
N ALA A 68 -0.88 -4.79 -0.25
CA ALA A 68 -0.46 -5.57 -1.41
C ALA A 68 0.77 -4.96 -2.09
N ILE A 69 0.75 -3.64 -2.32
CA ILE A 69 1.90 -2.89 -2.84
C ILE A 69 3.11 -3.07 -1.93
N SER A 70 2.93 -2.87 -0.62
CA SER A 70 4.03 -2.97 0.35
C SER A 70 4.66 -4.36 0.38
N CYS A 71 3.85 -5.42 0.33
CA CYS A 71 4.33 -6.80 0.26
C CYS A 71 5.13 -7.05 -1.03
N ALA A 72 4.59 -6.67 -2.20
CA ALA A 72 5.27 -6.83 -3.49
C ALA A 72 6.61 -6.07 -3.51
N GLU A 73 6.65 -4.84 -3.00
CA GLU A 73 7.88 -4.05 -2.89
C GLU A 73 8.92 -4.67 -1.95
N ILE A 74 8.50 -5.27 -0.83
CA ILE A 74 9.43 -5.96 0.07
C ILE A 74 10.00 -7.21 -0.62
N VAL A 75 9.19 -7.97 -1.35
CA VAL A 75 9.65 -9.14 -2.11
C VAL A 75 10.65 -8.72 -3.18
N LYS A 76 10.37 -7.68 -3.98
CA LYS A 76 11.33 -7.16 -4.98
C LYS A 76 12.66 -6.69 -4.38
N ARG A 77 12.67 -6.12 -3.17
CA ARG A 77 13.93 -5.73 -2.52
C ARG A 77 14.77 -6.92 -2.08
N ARG A 78 14.12 -8.04 -1.74
CA ARG A 78 14.78 -9.27 -1.28
C ARG A 78 15.14 -10.21 -2.44
N SER A 79 14.41 -10.14 -3.53
CA SER A 79 14.60 -10.92 -4.76
C SER A 79 14.91 -9.97 -5.92
N LYS A 80 16.18 -9.92 -6.33
CA LYS A 80 16.63 -9.05 -7.42
C LYS A 80 16.15 -9.58 -8.77
N ASN A 81 16.14 -8.70 -9.77
CA ASN A 81 15.87 -9.03 -11.17
C ASN A 81 14.44 -9.54 -11.46
N LEU A 82 13.43 -8.95 -10.83
CA LEU A 82 12.02 -9.24 -11.12
C LEU A 82 11.44 -8.26 -12.15
N HIS A 83 10.82 -8.80 -13.18
CA HIS A 83 9.92 -8.10 -14.08
C HIS A 83 8.58 -7.89 -13.39
N GLN A 84 7.96 -6.74 -13.62
CA GLN A 84 6.66 -6.41 -13.04
C GLN A 84 5.69 -5.96 -14.10
N ILE A 85 4.41 -6.34 -13.97
CA ILE A 85 3.29 -5.68 -14.64
C ILE A 85 2.30 -5.25 -13.55
N THR A 86 1.86 -4.00 -13.58
CA THR A 86 0.84 -3.47 -12.66
C THR A 86 -0.38 -2.99 -13.40
N ALA A 87 -1.53 -3.51 -13.00
CA ALA A 87 -2.82 -3.10 -13.53
C ALA A 87 -3.78 -2.73 -12.40
N ILE A 88 -4.71 -1.82 -12.70
CA ILE A 88 -5.73 -1.34 -11.77
C ILE A 88 -7.08 -1.57 -12.44
N SER A 89 -8.05 -2.08 -11.69
CA SER A 89 -9.44 -2.19 -12.14
C SER A 89 -10.40 -1.99 -10.99
N TYR A 90 -11.69 -2.20 -11.25
CA TYR A 90 -12.72 -2.23 -10.22
C TYR A 90 -13.19 -3.67 -9.99
N HIS A 91 -13.29 -4.02 -8.72
CA HIS A 91 -13.91 -5.25 -8.27
C HIS A 91 -15.33 -4.98 -7.74
N LYS A 92 -16.29 -5.85 -8.07
CA LYS A 92 -17.69 -5.68 -7.71
C LYS A 92 -17.95 -6.23 -6.29
N CYS A 93 -18.63 -5.44 -5.47
CA CYS A 93 -19.08 -5.82 -4.14
C CYS A 93 -20.59 -5.61 -4.06
N GLU A 94 -21.31 -6.58 -3.52
CA GLU A 94 -22.77 -6.52 -3.37
C GLU A 94 -23.11 -6.17 -1.93
N GLU A 95 -23.85 -5.09 -1.73
CA GLU A 95 -24.38 -4.72 -0.42
C GLU A 95 -25.88 -4.96 -0.40
N TYR A 96 -26.34 -5.76 0.55
CA TYR A 96 -27.75 -6.04 0.77
C TYR A 96 -28.30 -5.09 1.83
N TRP A 97 -29.41 -4.43 1.54
CA TRP A 97 -30.04 -3.45 2.42
C TRP A 97 -31.43 -3.93 2.81
N VAL A 98 -31.68 -4.01 4.12
CA VAL A 98 -32.92 -4.55 4.68
C VAL A 98 -33.83 -3.39 5.11
N PRO A 99 -35.14 -3.42 4.78
CA PRO A 99 -36.11 -2.43 5.24
C PRO A 99 -36.19 -2.41 6.77
N LYS A 100 -36.38 -1.22 7.36
CA LYS A 100 -36.41 -1.07 8.83
C LYS A 100 -37.76 -1.43 9.44
N GLU A 101 -38.87 -0.92 8.89
CA GLU A 101 -40.18 -0.95 9.59
C GLU A 101 -41.40 -1.10 8.66
N ASN A 102 -41.24 -1.09 7.33
CA ASN A 102 -42.36 -1.30 6.40
C ASN A 102 -42.27 -2.73 5.85
N GLU A 103 -43.25 -3.58 6.21
CA GLU A 103 -43.36 -4.98 5.74
C GLU A 103 -43.58 -5.10 4.21
N ASP A 104 -43.88 -4.00 3.53
CA ASP A 104 -44.16 -3.94 2.09
C ASP A 104 -42.94 -3.64 1.20
N LEU A 105 -41.73 -3.53 1.76
CA LEU A 105 -40.53 -3.18 1.00
C LEU A 105 -39.62 -4.39 0.76
N ASP A 106 -39.12 -4.51 -0.47
CA ASP A 106 -38.16 -5.56 -0.84
C ASP A 106 -36.73 -5.25 -0.36
N THR A 107 -35.93 -6.31 -0.17
CA THR A 107 -34.50 -6.21 0.08
C THR A 107 -33.78 -5.62 -1.14
N LEU A 108 -33.00 -4.57 -0.91
CA LEU A 108 -32.31 -3.86 -1.98
C LEU A 108 -30.87 -4.35 -2.13
N LYS A 109 -30.50 -4.73 -3.36
CA LYS A 109 -29.13 -5.11 -3.73
C LYS A 109 -28.43 -3.94 -4.42
N VAL A 110 -27.35 -3.44 -3.82
CA VAL A 110 -26.51 -2.38 -4.39
C VAL A 110 -25.17 -2.95 -4.80
N VAL A 111 -24.82 -2.84 -6.08
CA VAL A 111 -23.49 -3.21 -6.58
C VAL A 111 -22.57 -1.99 -6.50
N ARG A 112 -21.50 -2.11 -5.73
CA ARG A 112 -20.44 -1.11 -5.63
C ARG A 112 -19.20 -1.56 -6.38
N GLN A 113 -18.51 -0.60 -6.99
CA GLN A 113 -17.21 -0.81 -7.61
C GLN A 113 -16.12 -0.37 -6.64
N ILE A 114 -15.32 -1.33 -6.17
CA ILE A 114 -14.20 -1.10 -5.24
C ILE A 114 -12.91 -1.15 -6.05
N PRO A 115 -11.99 -0.17 -5.92
CA PRO A 115 -10.72 -0.22 -6.62
C PRO A 115 -9.93 -1.47 -6.23
N ALA A 116 -9.23 -2.05 -7.21
CA ALA A 116 -8.38 -3.21 -7.05
C ALA A 116 -7.07 -2.99 -7.79
N ILE A 117 -5.97 -3.48 -7.21
CA ILE A 117 -4.65 -3.50 -7.83
C ILE A 117 -4.19 -4.94 -8.06
N PHE A 118 -3.52 -5.16 -9.18
CA PHE A 118 -2.94 -6.42 -9.61
C PHE A 118 -1.47 -6.18 -9.94
N ILE A 119 -0.57 -6.88 -9.26
CA ILE A 119 0.88 -6.76 -9.47
C ILE A 119 1.41 -8.14 -9.79
N LEU A 120 1.72 -8.38 -11.06
CA LEU A 120 2.40 -9.58 -11.52
C LEU A 120 3.91 -9.37 -11.33
N LEU A 121 4.58 -10.30 -10.65
CA LEU A 121 6.03 -10.37 -10.53
C LEU A 121 6.52 -11.65 -11.19
N SER A 122 7.57 -11.55 -12.00
CA SER A 122 8.15 -12.68 -12.70
C SER A 122 9.67 -12.60 -12.69
N VAL A 123 10.33 -13.75 -12.49
CA VAL A 123 11.78 -13.88 -12.70
C VAL A 123 12.12 -13.89 -14.19
N GLU A 124 11.22 -14.45 -15.01
CA GLU A 124 11.37 -14.48 -16.46
C GLU A 124 10.84 -13.19 -17.10
N PRO A 125 11.36 -12.78 -18.27
CA PRO A 125 10.88 -11.60 -18.97
C PRO A 125 9.39 -11.66 -19.27
N LEU A 126 8.70 -10.56 -18.96
CA LEU A 126 7.31 -10.32 -19.35
C LEU A 126 7.27 -9.46 -20.61
N ASP A 127 6.10 -9.38 -21.26
CA ASP A 127 5.90 -8.50 -22.41
C ASP A 127 6.10 -7.03 -22.01
N SER A 128 7.16 -6.42 -22.55
CA SER A 128 7.49 -5.02 -22.28
C SER A 128 6.52 -4.01 -22.91
N ALA A 129 5.69 -4.45 -23.86
CA ALA A 129 4.66 -3.63 -24.48
C ALA A 129 3.38 -3.58 -23.65
N GLU A 130 3.19 -4.48 -22.68
CA GLU A 130 2.00 -4.49 -21.84
C GLU A 130 1.96 -3.22 -20.95
N PRO A 131 0.83 -2.51 -20.89
CA PRO A 131 0.69 -1.35 -20.02
C PRO A 131 1.00 -1.69 -18.56
N GLY A 132 1.75 -0.82 -17.91
CA GLY A 132 2.16 -1.03 -16.51
C GLY A 132 3.34 -1.98 -16.36
N TYR A 133 3.98 -2.42 -17.44
CA TYR A 133 5.27 -3.11 -17.38
C TYR A 133 6.36 -2.22 -16.75
N GLN A 134 7.16 -2.85 -15.91
CA GLN A 134 8.31 -2.25 -15.25
C GLN A 134 9.49 -3.23 -15.31
N ALA A 135 10.58 -2.79 -15.94
CA ALA A 135 11.81 -3.56 -16.04
C ALA A 135 12.48 -3.74 -14.66
N PRO A 136 13.27 -4.82 -14.46
CA PRO A 136 13.93 -5.05 -13.19
C PRO A 136 14.89 -3.93 -12.79
N ASN A 137 14.98 -3.66 -11.48
CA ASN A 137 15.85 -2.64 -10.88
C ASN A 137 15.57 -1.17 -11.30
N SER A 138 14.52 -0.90 -12.07
CA SER A 138 14.15 0.48 -12.48
C SER A 138 13.82 1.40 -11.30
N SER A 139 13.30 0.86 -10.20
CA SER A 139 12.91 1.63 -9.01
C SER A 139 14.09 2.20 -8.22
N ASP A 140 15.28 1.60 -8.31
CA ASP A 140 16.44 2.04 -7.52
C ASP A 140 16.99 3.39 -7.97
N ASN A 141 16.80 3.75 -9.24
CA ASN A 141 17.32 5.01 -9.79
C ASN A 141 16.48 6.21 -9.32
N PHE A 142 15.15 6.08 -9.32
CA PHE A 142 14.24 7.16 -8.88
C PHE A 142 14.53 7.66 -7.46
N TRP A 143 14.80 6.75 -6.51
CA TRP A 143 15.08 7.13 -5.12
C TRP A 143 16.50 7.65 -4.90
N LYS A 144 17.47 7.26 -5.74
CA LYS A 144 18.83 7.83 -5.73
C LYS A 144 18.81 9.29 -6.16
N ASP A 145 18.02 9.61 -7.18
CA ASP A 145 17.86 10.98 -7.67
C ASP A 145 17.15 11.87 -6.64
N TRP A 146 16.11 11.35 -5.96
CA TRP A 146 15.43 12.06 -4.87
C TRP A 146 16.35 12.39 -3.69
N LYS A 147 17.21 11.44 -3.27
CA LYS A 147 18.17 11.67 -2.18
C LYS A 147 19.31 12.62 -2.57
N SER A 148 19.55 12.77 -3.86
CA SER A 148 20.57 13.66 -4.42
C SER A 148 20.03 15.06 -4.71
N ALA A 149 18.73 15.30 -4.50
CA ALA A 149 18.14 16.62 -4.64
C ALA A 149 18.81 17.62 -3.68
N PRO A 150 19.28 18.78 -4.17
CA PRO A 150 19.92 19.79 -3.33
C PRO A 150 18.93 20.24 -2.25
N LYS A 151 19.29 20.04 -0.98
CA LYS A 151 18.52 20.57 0.15
C LYS A 151 18.43 22.09 -0.02
N PRO A 152 17.24 22.72 0.07
CA PRO A 152 17.14 24.17 0.05
C PRO A 152 18.00 24.73 1.17
N ASN A 153 18.90 25.63 0.79
CA ASN A 153 19.90 26.24 1.65
C ASN A 153 19.16 27.04 2.74
N GLN A 154 18.96 26.45 3.92
CA GLN A 154 18.51 27.21 5.08
C GLN A 154 19.66 28.13 5.48
N SER A 155 19.61 29.36 4.98
CA SER A 155 20.44 30.46 5.46
C SER A 155 20.20 30.61 6.96
N LYS A 156 21.13 30.11 7.78
CA LYS A 156 21.21 30.48 9.20
C LYS A 156 21.36 32.00 9.26
N PRO A 157 20.49 32.74 9.97
CA PRO A 157 20.76 34.15 10.20
C PRO A 157 22.00 34.24 11.08
N SER A 158 23.11 34.73 10.52
CA SER A 158 24.17 35.28 11.34
C SER A 158 23.66 36.62 11.87
N ASN A 159 23.53 36.76 13.18
CA ASN A 159 23.69 38.10 13.74
C ASN A 159 24.45 38.06 15.05
N SER A 160 25.70 38.50 14.91
CA SER A 160 26.54 39.04 15.96
C SER A 160 25.77 40.06 16.79
N ASN A 161 25.67 39.84 18.09
CA ASN A 161 25.75 40.97 19.01
C ASN A 161 26.45 40.56 20.31
N LYS A 162 27.70 41.02 20.44
CA LYS A 162 28.49 41.03 21.67
C LYS A 162 27.87 42.06 22.61
N GLY A 163 27.11 41.59 23.60
CA GLY A 163 26.72 42.35 24.79
C GLY A 163 27.35 41.72 26.03
N ARG A 164 28.53 42.19 26.40
CA ARG A 164 29.32 41.75 27.55
C ARG A 164 28.72 42.41 28.81
N PHE A 165 28.04 41.65 29.68
CA PHE A 165 27.78 42.09 31.05
C PHE A 165 28.17 40.98 32.03
N ASN A 166 29.25 41.27 32.76
CA ASN A 166 29.83 40.41 33.78
C ASN A 166 29.55 41.06 35.13
N SER A 167 28.71 40.46 35.96
CA SER A 167 28.61 40.86 37.38
C SER A 167 28.19 39.68 38.26
N LYS A 168 29.24 39.04 38.81
CA LYS A 168 29.43 38.59 40.19
C LYS A 168 28.24 37.96 40.94
N LYS A 169 28.44 36.68 41.29
CA LYS A 169 27.85 36.00 42.46
C LYS A 169 27.99 36.85 43.73
N SER A 170 26.89 37.05 44.44
CA SER A 170 26.86 37.29 45.89
C SER A 170 25.82 36.37 46.52
N LYS A 171 26.28 35.42 47.34
CA LYS A 171 25.44 34.68 48.30
C LYS A 171 24.91 35.65 49.36
N LYS A 172 23.63 35.53 49.76
CA LYS A 172 23.17 35.71 51.15
C LYS A 172 21.69 35.27 51.33
N GLN A 173 21.57 34.18 52.10
CA GLN A 173 20.55 33.69 53.05
C GLN A 173 19.01 33.87 52.83
N PRO A 174 18.20 32.88 53.29
CA PRO A 174 16.74 32.90 53.16
C PRO A 174 16.05 33.74 54.25
N PRO A 175 14.84 34.27 54.02
CA PRO A 175 14.03 34.87 55.06
C PRO A 175 13.31 33.82 55.94
N PRO A 176 13.01 34.15 57.22
CA PRO A 176 12.40 33.26 58.19
C PRO A 176 10.87 33.13 58.02
N PRO A 177 10.23 32.13 58.66
CA PRO A 177 8.81 31.85 58.51
C PRO A 177 7.94 32.81 59.33
N SER A 178 6.75 33.10 58.81
CA SER A 178 5.53 33.49 59.55
C SER A 178 4.32 33.13 58.71
#